data_AF-A0A957GKX5-F1
#
_entry.id   AF-A0A957GKX5-F1
#
_cell.length_a   1.000
_cell.length_b   1.000
_cell.length_c   1.000
_cell.angle_alpha   90.00
_cell.angle_beta   90.00
_cell.angle_gamma   90.00
#
_symmetry.space_group_name_H-M   'P 1'
#
loop_
_entity.id
_entity.type
_entity.pdbx_description
1 polymer ?
#
loop_
_entity_poly.entity_id
_entity_poly.type
_entity_poly.pdbx_seq_one_letter_code
_entity_poly.pdbx_strand_id
1 'polypeptide(L)' 'MTLAETIAAYTRNAAYAEFQEDKKGQIKVGMWADLVLLSTDIFALPPQELADVSAVLTVCDGRVVYERLAIGD' A
#
# COMPACT_ATOMS: atom_id res chain seq x y z
N MET A 1 12.45 0.44 -14.02
CA MET A 1 11.15 0.14 -13.39
C MET A 1 10.33 1.40 -13.36
N THR A 2 9.08 1.33 -13.80
CA THR A 2 8.08 2.40 -13.61
C THR A 2 7.52 2.36 -12.18
N LEU A 3 6.87 3.43 -11.74
CA LEU A 3 6.22 3.45 -10.42
C LEU A 3 5.20 2.31 -10.27
N ALA A 4 4.40 2.05 -11.32
CA ALA A 4 3.41 0.97 -11.34
C ALA A 4 4.07 -0.42 -11.22
N GLU A 5 5.19 -0.65 -11.90
CA GLU A 5 5.97 -1.89 -11.78
C GLU A 5 6.54 -2.05 -10.37
N THR A 6 7.04 -0.97 -9.76
CA THR A 6 7.53 -0.98 -8.37
C THR A 6 6.41 -1.31 -7.39
N ILE A 7 5.24 -0.69 -7.50
CA ILE A 7 4.09 -1.01 -6.64
C ILE A 7 3.69 -2.47 -6.80
N ALA A 8 3.63 -2.99 -8.05
CA ALA A 8 3.34 -4.40 -8.29
C ALA A 8 4.39 -5.34 -7.67
N ALA A 9 5.68 -4.96 -7.74
CA ALA A 9 6.78 -5.69 -7.14
C ALA A 9 6.61 -5.85 -5.62
N TYR A 10 6.27 -4.77 -4.92
CA TYR A 10 6.08 -4.76 -3.46
C TYR A 10 4.71 -5.27 -2.98
N THR A 11 3.79 -5.58 -3.89
CA THR A 11 2.44 -6.05 -3.56
C THR A 11 2.18 -7.44 -4.16
N ARG A 12 1.49 -7.51 -5.30
CA ARG A 12 1.04 -8.78 -5.90
C ARG A 12 2.19 -9.71 -6.28
N ASN A 13 3.32 -9.17 -6.77
CA ASN A 13 4.44 -10.01 -7.19
C ASN A 13 5.20 -10.57 -5.97
N ALA A 14 5.33 -9.78 -4.89
CA ALA A 14 5.85 -10.27 -3.61
C ALA A 14 4.95 -11.35 -3.01
N ALA A 15 3.62 -11.16 -3.06
CA ALA A 15 2.67 -12.18 -2.61
C ALA A 15 2.82 -13.49 -3.38
N TYR A 16 2.99 -13.43 -4.70
CA TYR A 16 3.28 -14.60 -5.53
C TYR A 16 4.62 -15.26 -5.17
N ALA A 17 5.68 -14.47 -4.95
CA ALA A 17 6.98 -15.00 -4.54
C ALA A 17 6.94 -15.72 -3.17
N GLU A 18 5.96 -15.39 -2.33
CA GLU A 18 5.69 -16.03 -1.04
C GLU A 18 4.66 -17.17 -1.09
N PHE A 19 4.12 -17.50 -2.28
CA PHE A 19 3.00 -18.43 -2.47
C PHE A 19 1.74 -18.03 -1.66
N GLN A 20 1.48 -16.73 -1.56
CA GLN A 20 0.33 -16.13 -0.87
C GLN A 20 -0.52 -15.26 -1.80
N GLU A 21 -0.41 -15.42 -3.12
CA GLU A 21 -1.14 -14.64 -4.13
C GLU A 21 -2.67 -14.77 -4.02
N ASP A 22 -3.17 -15.88 -3.47
CA ASP A 22 -4.60 -16.09 -3.20
C ASP A 22 -5.08 -15.46 -1.88
N LYS A 23 -4.17 -14.91 -1.09
CA LYS A 23 -4.44 -14.37 0.25
C LYS A 23 -4.16 -12.89 0.40
N LYS A 24 -3.13 -12.35 -0.25
CA LYS A 24 -2.71 -10.94 -0.08
C LYS A 24 -2.12 -10.33 -1.35
N GLY A 25 -1.78 -9.04 -1.27
CA GLY A 25 -1.09 -8.30 -2.34
C GLY A 25 -2.01 -7.64 -3.36
N GLN A 26 -3.33 -7.81 -3.23
CA GLN A 26 -4.34 -7.08 -4.00
C GLN A 26 -5.55 -6.74 -3.12
N ILE A 27 -6.26 -5.67 -3.47
CA ILE A 27 -7.55 -5.33 -2.86
C ILE A 27 -8.64 -6.06 -3.65
N LYS A 28 -9.09 -7.21 -3.13
CA LYS A 28 -10.10 -8.08 -3.77
C LYS A 28 -10.86 -8.86 -2.70
N VAL A 29 -12.15 -9.13 -2.96
CA VAL A 29 -12.98 -9.97 -2.08
C VAL A 29 -12.32 -11.33 -1.87
N GLY A 30 -12.26 -11.77 -0.60
CA GLY A 30 -11.67 -13.05 -0.20
C GLY A 30 -10.19 -12.99 0.21
N MET A 31 -9.51 -11.86 -0.02
CA MET A 31 -8.14 -11.61 0.44
C MET A 31 -8.13 -10.97 1.84
N TRP A 32 -6.99 -11.05 2.52
CA TRP A 32 -6.74 -10.34 3.76
C TRP A 32 -6.93 -8.84 3.56
N ALA A 33 -7.52 -8.19 4.56
CA ALA A 33 -7.70 -6.74 4.57
C ALA A 33 -6.40 -6.04 4.98
N ASP A 34 -5.35 -6.25 4.18
CA ASP A 34 -4.04 -5.62 4.30
C ASP A 34 -3.96 -4.46 3.31
N LEU A 35 -3.91 -3.22 3.82
CA LEU A 35 -3.80 -2.02 2.98
C LEU A 35 -3.06 -0.90 3.69
N VAL A 36 -2.49 0.00 2.88
CA VAL A 36 -1.85 1.23 3.32
C VAL A 36 -2.51 2.38 2.60
N LEU A 37 -2.94 3.39 3.35
CA LEU A 37 -3.30 4.69 2.79
C LEU A 37 -2.06 5.59 2.86
N LEU A 38 -1.69 6.16 1.71
CA LEU A 38 -0.59 7.12 1.62
C LEU A 38 -1.11 8.54 1.80
N SER A 39 -0.24 9.45 2.20
CA SER A 39 -0.56 10.86 2.44
C SER A 39 -0.97 11.63 1.19
N THR A 40 -0.73 11.09 -0.01
CA THR A 40 -1.01 11.72 -1.30
C THR A 40 -1.03 10.69 -2.43
N ASP A 41 -1.53 11.09 -3.60
CA ASP A 41 -1.47 10.30 -4.82
C ASP A 41 -0.06 10.34 -5.42
N ILE A 42 0.67 9.25 -5.25
CA ILE A 42 2.04 9.09 -5.74
C ILE A 42 2.16 9.04 -7.27
N PHE A 43 1.07 8.82 -8.01
CA PHE A 43 1.08 8.87 -9.48
C PHE A 43 1.02 10.31 -10.02
N ALA A 44 0.59 11.26 -9.18
CA ALA A 44 0.53 12.68 -9.53
C ALA A 44 1.81 13.45 -9.16
N LEU A 45 2.77 12.79 -8.49
CA LEU A 45 4.00 13.43 -8.02
C LEU A 45 5.19 13.20 -8.95
N PRO A 46 6.12 14.17 -9.02
CA PRO A 46 7.43 13.93 -9.60
C PRO A 46 8.26 13.00 -8.69
N PRO A 47 9.15 12.14 -9.24
CA PRO A 47 9.87 11.13 -8.46
C PRO A 47 10.67 11.66 -7.26
N GLN A 48 11.14 12.91 -7.32
CA GLN A 48 11.93 13.54 -6.26
C GLN A 48 11.12 13.81 -5.00
N GLU A 49 9.80 13.98 -5.12
CA GLU A 49 8.89 14.26 -4.00
C GLU A 49 8.39 12.97 -3.32
N LEU A 50 8.63 11.79 -3.91
CA LEU A 50 8.21 10.51 -3.32
C LEU A 50 8.86 10.23 -1.95
N ALA A 51 10.00 10.86 -1.66
CA ALA A 51 10.70 10.70 -0.38
C ALA A 51 9.93 11.28 0.81
N ASP A 52 9.03 12.24 0.57
CA ASP A 52 8.23 12.89 1.61
C ASP A 52 6.86 12.21 1.81
N VAL A 53 6.52 11.23 0.98
CA VAL A 53 5.28 10.47 1.09
C VAL A 53 5.33 9.57 2.32
N SER A 54 4.27 9.59 3.11
CA SER A 54 4.15 8.77 4.31
C SER A 54 2.86 7.96 4.31
N ALA A 55 2.87 6.84 5.04
CA ALA A 55 1.62 6.16 5.38
C ALA A 55 0.85 7.00 6.39
N VAL A 56 -0.44 7.19 6.15
CA VAL A 56 -1.38 7.82 7.10
C VAL A 56 -2.20 6.78 7.85
N LEU A 57 -2.44 5.63 7.23
CA LEU A 57 -3.14 4.49 7.80
C LEU A 57 -2.48 3.19 7.32
N THR A 58 -2.28 2.24 8.23
CA THR A 58 -1.94 0.85 7.90
C THR A 58 -2.94 -0.07 8.57
N VAL A 59 -3.53 -0.94 7.77
CA VAL A 59 -4.43 -2.01 8.21
C VAL A 59 -3.76 -3.34 7.94
N CYS A 60 -3.76 -4.22 8.94
CA CYS A 60 -3.31 -5.61 8.82
C CYS A 60 -4.40 -6.53 9.33
N ASP A 61 -4.79 -7.52 8.53
CA ASP A 61 -5.86 -8.49 8.84
C ASP A 61 -7.15 -7.80 9.34
N GLY A 62 -7.51 -6.68 8.69
CA GLY A 62 -8.70 -5.89 9.02
C GLY A 62 -8.59 -5.06 10.31
N ARG A 63 -7.42 -5.01 10.94
CA ARG A 63 -7.16 -4.20 12.14
C ARG A 63 -6.26 -3.02 11.81
N VAL A 64 -6.65 -1.84 12.26
CA VAL A 64 -5.77 -0.66 12.20
C VAL A 64 -4.59 -0.89 13.14
N VAL A 65 -3.38 -1.00 12.56
CA VAL A 65 -2.13 -1.19 13.32
C VAL A 65 -1.28 0.07 13.37
N TYR A 66 -1.57 1.02 12.48
CA TYR A 66 -0.96 2.33 12.46
C TYR A 66 -1.96 3.34 11.94
N GLU A 67 -2.04 4.48 12.63
CA GLU A 67 -2.79 5.64 12.18
C GLU A 67 -2.01 6.88 12.60
N ARG A 68 -1.86 7.82 11.68
CA ARG A 68 -1.38 9.17 11.97
C ARG A 68 -2.60 10.07 11.99
N LEU A 69 -2.91 10.63 13.16
CA LEU A 69 -3.97 11.63 13.31
C LEU A 69 -3.72 12.79 12.33
N ALA A 70 -4.43 12.75 11.21
CA ALA A 70 -4.63 13.87 10.29
C ALA A 70 -6.12 13.87 9.93
N ILE A 71 -6.99 13.87 10.95
CA ILE A 71 -8.40 14.20 10.76
C ILE A 71 -8.54 15.69 11.09
N GLY A 72 -8.45 16.52 10.04
CA GLY A 72 -8.98 17.89 9.98
C GLY A 72 -8.24 18.99 10.75
N ASP A 73 -7.50 19.81 10.00
CA ASP A 73 -7.56 21.27 10.15
C ASP A 73 -8.43 21.84 9.03
#